data_AF-A0A8J7EGC3-F1
#
_entry.id   AF-A0A8J7EGC3-F1
#
_cell.length_a   1.000
_cell.length_b   1.000
_cell.length_c   1.000
_cell.angle_alpha   90.00
_cell.angle_beta   90.00
_cell.angle_gamma   90.00
#
_symmetry.space_group_name_H-M   'P 1'
#
loop_
_entity.id
_entity.type
_entity.pdbx_description
1 polymer ?
#
loop_
_entity_poly.entity_id
_entity_poly.type
_entity_poly.pdbx_seq_one_letter_code
_entity_poly.pdbx_strand_id
1 'polypeptide(L)'
;MRDAEVFADEIFGLHVQQATEKCLKAWIAAIGEVYPFIHDLGSLLRSLEEKGYNIDSFEALQQYSAFAAQIRYGSLLETDQPIDREGAIALVSRLYAAAVDQVRLAGE
;
A
#
# COMPACT_ATOMS: atom_id res chain seq x y z
N MET A 1 8.48 13.40 2.42
CA MET A 1 7.47 13.82 1.42
C MET A 1 6.24 14.46 2.08
N ARG A 2 6.43 15.28 3.13
CA ARG A 2 5.32 15.85 3.92
C ARG A 2 4.84 17.20 3.39
N ASP A 3 5.75 17.91 2.74
CA ASP A 3 5.52 19.23 2.16
C ASP A 3 4.77 19.10 0.81
N ALA A 4 3.53 19.57 0.76
CA ALA A 4 2.69 19.51 -0.44
C ALA A 4 3.08 20.55 -1.50
N GLU A 5 3.81 21.61 -1.14
CA GLU A 5 4.32 22.59 -2.11
C GLU A 5 5.52 22.03 -2.87
N VAL A 6 6.29 21.14 -2.23
CA VAL A 6 7.47 20.51 -2.83
C VAL A 6 7.15 19.21 -3.57
N PHE A 7 6.20 18.42 -3.05
CA PHE A 7 5.86 17.11 -3.61
C PHE A 7 4.41 17.12 -4.08
N ALA A 8 4.16 16.95 -5.38
CA ALA A 8 2.80 16.83 -5.90
C ALA A 8 2.04 15.63 -5.26
N ASP A 9 0.73 15.77 -5.07
CA ASP A 9 -0.13 14.74 -4.43
C ASP A 9 -0.12 13.43 -5.23
N GLU A 10 -0.02 13.50 -6.56
CA GLU A 10 0.12 12.35 -7.45
C GLU A 10 1.39 11.56 -7.16
N ILE A 11 2.52 12.25 -7.00
CA ILE A 11 3.80 11.63 -6.69
C ILE A 11 3.76 11.03 -5.28
N PHE A 12 3.20 11.76 -4.31
CA PHE A 12 3.03 11.24 -2.96
C PHE A 12 2.14 10.00 -2.92
N GLY A 13 0.96 10.06 -3.52
CA GLY A 13 0.00 8.96 -3.59
C GLY A 13 0.59 7.74 -4.31
N LEU A 14 1.38 7.94 -5.36
CA LEU A 14 2.12 6.87 -6.02
C LEU A 14 3.12 6.18 -5.08
N HIS A 15 3.86 6.96 -4.28
CA HIS A 15 4.78 6.39 -3.30
C HIS A 15 4.06 5.61 -2.19
N VAL A 16 2.91 6.10 -1.72
CA VAL A 16 2.05 5.36 -0.78
C VAL A 16 1.55 4.06 -1.39
N GLN A 17 1.08 4.10 -2.64
CA GLN A 17 0.64 2.92 -3.39
C GLN A 17 1.77 1.89 -3.51
N GLN A 18 2.94 2.33 -3.98
CA GLN A 18 4.10 1.47 -4.22
C GLN A 18 4.69 0.86 -2.95
N ALA A 19 4.68 1.60 -1.84
CA ALA A 19 5.12 1.09 -0.55
C ALA A 19 4.13 0.05 0.00
N THR A 20 2.83 0.36 -0.07
CA THR A 20 1.76 -0.55 0.35
C THR A 20 1.80 -1.86 -0.44
N GLU A 21 1.86 -1.78 -1.78
CA GLU A 21 1.88 -2.95 -2.66
C GLU A 21 3.05 -3.87 -2.32
N LYS A 22 4.25 -3.32 -2.12
CA LYS A 22 5.44 -4.11 -1.79
C LYS A 22 5.33 -4.76 -0.41
N CYS A 23 4.80 -4.05 0.58
CA CYS A 23 4.61 -4.61 1.92
C CYS A 23 3.61 -5.77 1.90
N LEU A 24 2.47 -5.62 1.21
CA LEU A 24 1.47 -6.69 1.09
C LEU A 24 2.02 -7.90 0.34
N LYS A 25 2.72 -7.68 -0.78
CA LYS A 25 3.35 -8.78 -1.54
C LYS A 25 4.43 -9.50 -0.74
N ALA A 26 5.24 -8.76 0.03
CA ALA A 26 6.22 -9.35 0.93
C ALA A 26 5.58 -10.20 2.03
N TRP A 27 4.48 -9.71 2.63
CA TRP A 27 3.71 -10.49 3.61
C TRP A 27 3.15 -11.76 2.99
N ILE A 28 2.44 -11.66 1.84
CA ILE A 28 1.89 -12.82 1.14
C ILE A 28 3.00 -13.85 0.84
N ALA A 29 4.15 -13.40 0.35
CA ALA A 29 5.29 -14.27 0.08
C ALA A 29 5.85 -14.91 1.37
N ALA A 30 5.91 -14.17 2.48
CA ALA A 30 6.41 -14.67 3.76
C ALA A 30 5.54 -15.82 4.31
N ILE A 31 4.22 -15.77 4.08
CA ILE A 31 3.31 -16.84 4.51
C ILE A 31 3.26 -18.01 3.52
N GLY A 32 4.17 -18.05 2.55
CA GLY A 32 4.31 -19.14 1.57
C GLY A 32 3.33 -19.09 0.40
N GLU A 33 2.59 -17.99 0.24
CA GLU A 33 1.59 -17.82 -0.82
C GLU A 33 2.17 -17.07 -2.02
N VAL A 34 1.61 -17.31 -3.21
CA VAL A 34 1.99 -16.58 -4.43
C VAL A 34 1.09 -15.36 -4.57
N TYR A 35 1.68 -14.16 -4.54
CA TYR A 35 0.91 -12.95 -4.79
C TYR A 35 0.53 -12.82 -6.27
N PRO A 36 -0.69 -12.34 -6.58
CA PRO A 36 -1.11 -12.10 -7.95
C PRO A 36 -0.32 -10.96 -8.62
N PHE A 37 -0.15 -11.02 -9.95
CA PHE A 37 0.44 -9.95 -10.75
C PHE A 37 -0.56 -8.81 -11.00
N ILE A 38 -0.98 -8.17 -9.92
CA ILE A 38 -1.90 -7.03 -9.89
C ILE A 38 -1.32 -5.90 -9.04
N HIS A 39 -1.84 -4.68 -9.25
CA HIS A 39 -1.48 -3.48 -8.49
C HIS A 39 -2.62 -2.98 -7.60
N ASP A 40 -3.77 -3.67 -7.64
CA ASP A 40 -4.91 -3.33 -6.83
C ASP A 40 -4.68 -3.76 -5.38
N LEU A 41 -4.60 -2.77 -4.49
CA LEU A 41 -4.32 -2.95 -3.08
C LEU A 41 -5.47 -3.65 -2.34
N GLY A 42 -6.73 -3.41 -2.75
CA GLY A 42 -7.90 -4.09 -2.17
C GLY A 42 -7.85 -5.60 -2.39
N SER A 43 -7.51 -6.02 -3.60
CA SER A 43 -7.33 -7.44 -3.93
C SER A 43 -6.18 -8.08 -3.14
N LEU A 44 -5.07 -7.37 -2.92
CA LEU A 44 -3.96 -7.86 -2.10
C LEU A 44 -4.32 -7.97 -0.62
N LEU A 45 -5.06 -7.00 -0.07
CA LEU A 45 -5.56 -7.05 1.31
C LEU A 45 -6.54 -8.21 1.51
N ARG A 46 -7.49 -8.38 0.59
CA ARG A 46 -8.43 -9.51 0.61
C ARG A 46 -7.70 -10.85 0.58
N SER A 47 -6.62 -10.97 -0.19
CA SER A 47 -5.82 -12.21 -0.22
C SER A 47 -5.21 -12.56 1.14
N LEU A 48 -4.87 -11.58 1.99
CA LEU A 48 -4.40 -11.82 3.36
C LEU A 48 -5.57 -12.12 4.29
N GLU A 49 -6.68 -11.41 4.14
CA GLU A 49 -7.92 -11.63 4.89
C GLU A 49 -8.45 -13.07 4.72
N GLU A 50 -8.49 -13.57 3.47
CA GLU A 50 -8.89 -14.95 3.14
C GLU A 50 -8.00 -16.02 3.79
N LYS A 51 -6.79 -15.64 4.24
CA LYS A 51 -5.85 -16.50 4.97
C LYS A 51 -5.93 -16.31 6.50
N GLY A 52 -6.89 -15.50 6.98
CA GLY A 52 -7.17 -15.30 8.40
C GLY A 52 -6.41 -14.15 9.05
N TYR A 53 -5.73 -13.29 8.29
CA TYR A 53 -5.07 -12.11 8.84
C TYR A 53 -6.06 -10.95 8.99
N ASN A 54 -6.02 -10.25 10.12
CA ASN A 54 -6.80 -9.03 10.31
C ASN A 54 -6.17 -7.87 9.53
N ILE A 55 -6.92 -7.33 8.56
CA ILE A 55 -6.49 -6.23 7.69
C ILE A 55 -7.30 -4.94 7.87
N ASP A 56 -8.27 -4.91 8.79
CA ASP A 56 -9.24 -3.81 8.97
C ASP A 56 -8.52 -2.46 9.15
N SER A 57 -7.40 -2.49 9.88
CA SER A 57 -6.58 -1.31 10.14
C SER A 57 -5.99 -0.69 8.87
N PHE A 58 -5.91 -1.42 7.75
CA PHE A 58 -5.25 -1.04 6.51
C PHE A 58 -6.21 -0.79 5.34
N GLU A 59 -7.53 -0.94 5.52
CA GLU A 59 -8.51 -0.75 4.44
C GLU A 59 -8.43 0.62 3.79
N ALA A 60 -8.13 1.66 4.56
CA ALA A 60 -7.96 3.02 4.03
C ALA A 60 -6.81 3.14 3.02
N LEU A 61 -5.90 2.17 2.93
CA LEU A 61 -4.85 2.17 1.90
C LEU A 61 -5.38 1.78 0.50
N GLN A 62 -6.56 1.15 0.41
CA GLN A 62 -7.13 0.70 -0.87
C GLN A 62 -7.35 1.86 -1.85
N GLN A 63 -7.68 3.05 -1.34
CA GLN A 63 -7.87 4.25 -2.17
C GLN A 63 -6.63 4.58 -3.02
N TYR A 64 -5.44 4.17 -2.57
CA TYR A 64 -4.20 4.47 -3.28
C TYR A 64 -4.00 3.60 -4.53
N SER A 65 -4.82 2.56 -4.76
CA SER A 65 -4.84 1.80 -6.02
C SER A 65 -4.97 2.72 -7.24
N ALA A 66 -5.69 3.84 -7.11
CA ALA A 66 -5.90 4.78 -8.21
C ALA A 66 -4.57 5.34 -8.77
N PHE A 67 -3.59 5.58 -7.89
CA PHE A 67 -2.29 6.15 -8.27
C PHE A 67 -1.41 5.17 -9.06
N ALA A 68 -1.68 3.86 -9.01
CA ALA A 68 -0.94 2.86 -9.80
C ALA A 68 -1.11 3.06 -11.32
N ALA A 69 -2.23 3.65 -11.76
CA ALA A 69 -2.51 3.90 -13.17
C ALA A 69 -1.74 5.10 -13.74
N GLN A 70 -1.24 6.01 -12.88
CA GLN A 70 -0.54 7.21 -13.32
C GLN A 70 0.78 6.90 -14.05
N ILE A 71 1.47 5.83 -13.66
CA ILE A 71 2.66 5.34 -14.38
C ILE A 71 2.32 5.01 -15.85
N ARG A 72 1.10 4.53 -16.12
CA ARG A 72 0.70 4.04 -17.46
C ARG A 72 0.17 5.13 -18.38
N TYR A 73 -0.47 6.17 -17.85
CA TYR A 73 -1.19 7.15 -18.68
C TYR A 73 -0.68 8.59 -18.54
N GLY A 74 0.20 8.89 -17.58
CA GLY A 74 0.70 10.27 -17.37
C GLY A 74 -0.39 11.29 -17.01
N SER A 75 -1.59 10.82 -16.64
CA SER A 75 -2.71 11.67 -16.23
C SER A 75 -2.49 12.14 -14.79
N LEU A 76 -2.61 13.45 -14.55
CA LEU A 76 -2.82 13.95 -13.19
C LEU A 76 -4.12 13.31 -12.67
N LEU A 77 -4.07 12.74 -11.47
CA LEU A 77 -5.28 12.45 -10.72
C LEU A 77 -5.61 13.76 -10.01
N GLU A 78 -6.66 14.45 -10.46
CA GLU A 78 -7.21 15.52 -9.66
C GLU A 78 -7.87 14.88 -8.44
N THR A 79 -7.26 15.08 -7.27
CA THR A 79 -7.85 14.68 -6.00
C THR A 79 -8.76 15.80 -5.51
N ASP A 80 -10.05 15.54 -5.31
CA ASP A 80 -11.01 16.53 -4.81
C ASP A 80 -10.67 17.06 -3.40
N GLN A 81 -9.81 16.35 -2.67
CA GLN A 81 -9.31 16.76 -1.36
C GLN A 81 -7.80 16.53 -1.24
N PRO A 82 -7.08 17.40 -0.50
CA PRO A 82 -5.67 17.19 -0.20
C PRO A 82 -5.45 15.87 0.56
N ILE A 83 -4.38 15.16 0.23
CA ILE A 83 -4.03 13.90 0.90
C ILE A 83 -3.58 14.16 2.34
N ASP A 84 -4.11 13.42 3.31
CA ASP A 84 -3.54 13.35 4.67
C ASP A 84 -2.21 12.58 4.66
N ARG A 85 -1.12 13.32 4.45
CA ARG A 85 0.23 12.76 4.31
C ARG A 85 0.75 12.12 5.58
N GLU A 86 0.49 12.72 6.75
CA GLU A 86 0.94 12.14 8.03
C GLU A 86 0.19 10.85 8.32
N GLY A 87 -1.13 10.84 8.16
CA GLY A 87 -1.95 9.65 8.33
C GLY A 87 -1.53 8.53 7.39
N ALA A 88 -1.30 8.85 6.11
CA ALA A 88 -0.82 7.88 5.12
C ALA A 88 0.56 7.30 5.49
N ILE A 89 1.52 8.14 5.87
CA ILE A 89 2.86 7.69 6.29
C ILE A 89 2.76 6.79 7.52
N ALA A 90 1.98 7.19 8.53
CA ALA A 90 1.80 6.41 9.75
C ALA A 90 1.15 5.05 9.46
N LEU A 91 0.16 5.02 8.57
CA LEU A 91 -0.54 3.81 8.19
C LEU A 91 0.35 2.82 7.42
N VAL A 92 1.10 3.31 6.41
CA VAL A 92 2.09 2.51 5.68
C VAL A 92 3.19 2.01 6.62
N SER A 93 3.64 2.83 7.58
CA SER A 93 4.67 2.43 8.54
C SER A 93 4.19 1.27 9.43
N ARG A 94 2.91 1.29 9.86
CA ARG A 94 2.31 0.17 10.61
C ARG A 94 2.21 -1.10 9.75
N LEU A 95 1.82 -0.96 8.48
CA LEU A 95 1.77 -2.09 7.56
C LEU A 95 3.16 -2.70 7.34
N TYR A 96 4.18 -1.86 7.16
CA TYR A 96 5.57 -2.29 7.02
C TYR A 96 6.02 -3.10 8.24
N ALA A 97 5.76 -2.60 9.46
CA ALA A 97 6.09 -3.33 10.69
C ALA A 97 5.42 -4.71 10.73
N ALA A 98 4.13 -4.77 10.43
CA ALA A 98 3.38 -6.03 10.39
C ALA A 98 3.94 -7.02 9.34
N ALA A 99 4.28 -6.53 8.13
CA ALA A 99 4.88 -7.36 7.09
C ALA A 99 6.29 -7.86 7.49
N VAL A 100 7.11 -7.02 8.13
CA VAL A 100 8.45 -7.41 8.61
C VAL A 100 8.37 -8.50 9.67
N ASP A 101 7.41 -8.42 10.59
CA ASP A 101 7.24 -9.45 11.62
C ASP A 101 6.93 -10.81 10.99
N GLN A 102 6.12 -10.83 9.92
CA GLN A 102 5.81 -12.07 9.19
C GLN A 102 7.01 -12.60 8.40
N VAL A 103 7.76 -11.72 7.75
CA VAL A 103 9.01 -12.09 7.05
C VAL A 103 10.03 -12.68 8.03
N ARG A 104 10.12 -12.15 9.26
CA ARG A 104 11.00 -12.70 10.30
C ARG A 104 10.56 -14.10 10.73
N LEU A 105 9.27 -14.29 10.98
CA LEU A 105 8.71 -15.60 11.34
C LEU A 105 8.95 -16.66 10.25
N ALA A 106 8.94 -16.26 8.98
CA ALA A 106 9.21 -17.16 7.86
C ALA A 106 10.68 -17.56 7.70
N GLY A 107 11.60 -16.81 8.34
CA GLY A 107 13.05 -17.06 8.28
C GLY A 107 13.60 -17.93 9.41
N GLU A 108 12.76 -18.31 10.38
CA GLU A 108 13.05 -19.28 11.46
C GLU A 108 12.73 -20.71 11.02
#